data_AF-A0A2G8LRB7-F1
#
_entry.id   AF-A0A2G8LRB7-F1
#
_cell.length_a   1.000
_cell.length_b   1.000
_cell.length_c   1.000
_cell.angle_alpha   90.00
_cell.angle_beta   90.00
_cell.angle_gamma   90.00
#
_symmetry.space_group_name_H-M   'P 1'
#
loop_
_entity.id
_entity.type
_entity.pdbx_description
1 polymer ?
#
loop_
_entity_poly.entity_id
_entity_poly.type
_entity_poly.pdbx_seq_one_letter_code
_entity_poly.pdbx_strand_id
1 'polypeptide(L)'
;MDDEDHSSLIKMIFEKFETRLCPPSAGITNVTLKQLWARERQVLVFYHHRIAHTSSLWPGYMIPSVWPNTTSVEIMQEHLEDKYKRGRPTERFWICQGILTPTPTTIAKNPLHSLETALAGPATEGLLSFLKGKSAGATGINIVIADFVEKGGFVSNILALNESL
;
A
#
# COMPACT_ATOMS: atom_id res chain seq x y z
N MET A 1 22.86 -4.97 5.96
CA MET A 1 22.68 -3.53 5.78
C MET A 1 23.00 -2.87 7.10
N ASP A 2 24.03 -2.05 7.12
CA ASP A 2 24.41 -1.23 8.26
C ASP A 2 23.88 0.21 8.11
N ASP A 3 24.18 1.06 9.09
CA ASP A 3 23.73 2.45 9.09
C ASP A 3 24.33 3.28 7.92
N GLU A 4 25.48 2.87 7.37
CA GLU A 4 26.13 3.55 6.26
C GLU A 4 25.39 3.28 4.95
N ASP A 5 25.01 2.03 4.69
CA ASP A 5 24.15 1.66 3.56
C ASP A 5 22.82 2.43 3.59
N HIS A 6 22.19 2.52 4.77
CA HIS A 6 20.94 3.27 4.95
C HIS A 6 21.13 4.76 4.65
N SER A 7 22.22 5.36 5.13
CA SER A 7 22.54 6.77 4.90
C SER A 7 22.79 7.06 3.41
N SER A 8 23.51 6.18 2.73
CA SER A 8 23.78 6.28 1.30
C SER A 8 22.49 6.21 0.47
N LEU A 9 21.60 5.25 0.78
CA LEU A 9 20.30 5.14 0.10
C LEU A 9 19.43 6.39 0.33
N ILE A 10 19.40 6.91 1.56
CA ILE A 10 18.64 8.12 1.87
C ILE A 10 19.17 9.32 1.07
N LYS A 11 20.49 9.48 1.01
CA LYS A 11 21.11 10.52 0.19
C LYS A 11 20.69 10.41 -1.27
N MET A 12 20.74 9.21 -1.86
CA MET A 12 20.29 8.98 -3.24
C MET A 12 18.80 9.33 -3.44
N ILE A 13 17.93 9.02 -2.48
CA ILE A 13 16.50 9.38 -2.53
C ILE A 13 16.34 10.90 -2.56
N PHE A 14 17.04 11.63 -1.69
CA PHE A 14 16.98 13.09 -1.64
C PHE A 14 17.53 13.74 -2.92
N GLU A 15 18.67 13.26 -3.42
CA GLU A 15 19.26 13.74 -4.68
C GLU A 15 18.36 13.45 -5.89
N LYS A 16 17.61 12.33 -5.88
CA LYS A 16 16.77 11.96 -7.02
C LYS A 16 15.45 12.72 -7.09
N PHE A 17 14.82 12.94 -5.95
CA PHE A 17 13.46 13.49 -5.89
C PHE A 17 13.42 14.94 -5.41
N GLU A 18 14.46 15.44 -4.75
CA GLU A 18 14.64 16.85 -4.37
C GLU A 18 13.36 17.47 -3.77
N THR A 19 12.85 18.55 -4.38
CA THR A 19 11.66 19.28 -3.97
C THR A 19 10.36 18.49 -4.16
N ARG A 20 10.37 17.38 -4.90
CA ARG A 20 9.18 16.53 -5.10
C ARG A 20 8.86 15.67 -3.89
N LEU A 21 9.80 15.48 -2.96
CA LEU A 21 9.57 14.72 -1.72
C LEU A 21 8.64 15.47 -0.77
N CYS A 22 7.57 14.85 -0.28
CA CYS A 22 6.75 15.41 0.78
C CYS A 22 7.30 14.98 2.15
N PRO A 23 7.80 15.91 2.98
CA PRO A 23 8.35 15.57 4.29
C PRO A 23 7.23 15.28 5.33
N PRO A 24 7.52 14.52 6.40
CA PRO A 24 6.59 14.26 7.51
C PRO A 24 6.15 15.50 8.27
N SER A 25 6.96 16.57 8.24
CA SER A 25 6.65 17.85 8.91
C SER A 25 5.37 18.51 8.40
N ALA A 26 4.83 18.07 7.25
CA ALA A 26 3.49 18.44 6.84
C ALA A 26 2.43 17.98 7.85
N GLY A 27 2.63 16.85 8.55
CA GLY A 27 1.61 16.17 9.34
C GLY A 27 0.63 15.44 8.43
N ILE A 28 0.21 14.22 8.81
CA ILE A 28 -0.59 13.36 7.92
C ILE A 28 -1.93 14.00 7.52
N THR A 29 -2.54 14.77 8.42
CA THR A 29 -3.81 15.48 8.17
C THR A 29 -3.68 16.57 7.11
N ASN A 30 -2.47 17.08 6.87
CA ASN A 30 -2.21 18.06 5.82
C ASN A 30 -1.70 17.44 4.51
N VAL A 31 -1.49 16.12 4.46
CA VAL A 31 -1.17 15.38 3.23
C VAL A 31 -2.45 15.16 2.43
N THR A 32 -2.95 16.24 1.83
CA THR A 32 -4.08 16.23 0.89
C THR A 32 -3.56 16.41 -0.53
N LEU A 33 -4.27 15.87 -1.54
CA LEU A 33 -3.90 16.07 -2.95
C LEU A 33 -3.78 17.55 -3.31
N LYS A 34 -4.68 18.40 -2.79
CA LYS A 34 -4.65 19.85 -2.97
C LYS A 34 -3.34 20.48 -2.46
N GLN A 35 -2.90 20.13 -1.25
CA GLN A 35 -1.65 20.63 -0.67
C GLN A 35 -0.42 20.09 -1.42
N LEU A 36 -0.44 18.81 -1.81
CA LEU A 36 0.64 18.19 -2.57
C LEU A 36 0.83 18.87 -3.92
N TRP A 37 -0.25 19.08 -4.68
CA TRP A 37 -0.20 19.79 -5.96
C TRP A 37 0.24 21.24 -5.84
N ALA A 38 -0.31 21.98 -4.86
CA ALA A 38 0.05 23.39 -4.65
C ALA A 38 1.54 23.59 -4.30
N ARG A 39 2.21 22.56 -3.77
CA ARG A 39 3.62 22.58 -3.39
C ARG A 39 4.51 21.75 -4.33
N GLU A 40 3.96 21.29 -5.45
CA GLU A 40 4.64 20.43 -6.44
C GLU A 40 5.27 19.18 -5.81
N ARG A 41 4.70 18.68 -4.71
CA ARG A 41 5.13 17.43 -4.06
C ARG A 41 4.47 16.25 -4.76
N GLN A 42 5.26 15.24 -5.07
CA GLN A 42 4.83 14.06 -5.83
C GLN A 42 5.12 12.74 -5.11
N VAL A 43 6.10 12.72 -4.20
CA VAL A 43 6.65 11.46 -3.66
C VAL A 43 6.61 11.48 -2.13
N LEU A 44 5.96 10.48 -1.54
CA LEU A 44 6.05 10.15 -0.12
C LEU A 44 6.98 8.95 0.04
N VAL A 45 7.95 9.03 0.94
CA VAL A 45 8.88 7.93 1.21
C VAL A 45 8.75 7.49 2.65
N PHE A 46 8.37 6.23 2.84
CA PHE A 46 8.28 5.58 4.14
C PHE A 46 9.44 4.61 4.32
N TYR A 47 10.26 4.84 5.35
CA TYR A 47 11.52 4.14 5.54
C TYR A 47 11.53 3.36 6.85
N HIS A 48 11.84 2.06 6.76
CA HIS A 48 11.73 1.09 7.87
C HIS A 48 13.06 0.93 8.62
N HIS A 49 13.61 2.05 9.11
CA HIS A 49 14.83 2.07 9.91
C HIS A 49 14.84 3.27 10.86
N ARG A 50 15.56 3.19 11.99
CA ARG A 50 15.60 4.26 13.01
C ARG A 50 16.07 5.61 12.46
N ILE A 51 16.91 5.60 11.42
CA ILE A 51 17.43 6.80 10.78
C ILE A 51 16.32 7.67 10.14
N ALA A 52 15.16 7.09 9.83
CA ALA A 52 14.02 7.83 9.30
C ALA A 52 13.56 8.95 10.25
N HIS A 53 13.69 8.72 11.57
CA HIS A 53 13.33 9.69 12.60
C HIS A 53 14.17 10.98 12.55
N THR A 54 15.37 10.92 11.97
CA THR A 54 16.29 12.07 11.86
C THR A 54 16.48 12.56 10.42
N SER A 55 15.91 11.88 9.42
CA SER A 55 16.23 12.10 8.00
C SER A 55 15.11 12.75 7.18
N SER A 56 14.14 13.44 7.81
CA SER A 56 12.99 14.04 7.11
C SER A 56 12.21 13.08 6.18
N LEU A 57 12.27 11.77 6.45
CA LEU A 57 11.51 10.72 5.78
C LEU A 57 10.41 10.21 6.70
N TRP A 58 9.33 9.67 6.14
CA TRP A 58 8.25 9.12 6.94
C TRP A 58 8.72 7.83 7.63
N PRO A 59 8.54 7.69 8.95
CA PRO A 59 8.80 6.41 9.60
C PRO A 59 7.88 5.30 9.06
N GLY A 60 8.42 4.10 8.87
CA GLY A 60 7.67 2.96 8.33
C GLY A 60 6.39 2.63 9.11
N TYR A 61 6.37 2.84 10.43
CA TYR A 61 5.16 2.58 11.25
C TYR A 61 3.96 3.46 10.90
N MET A 62 4.15 4.55 10.13
CA MET A 62 3.08 5.43 9.66
C MET A 62 2.29 4.84 8.48
N ILE A 63 2.77 3.74 7.89
CA ILE A 63 2.12 3.05 6.78
C ILE A 63 2.08 1.52 7.01
N PRO A 64 1.37 1.05 8.06
CA PRO A 64 1.34 -0.38 8.36
C PRO A 64 0.76 -1.20 7.20
N SER A 65 1.62 -2.01 6.57
CA SER A 65 1.29 -2.88 5.44
C SER A 65 1.26 -4.34 5.88
N VAL A 66 0.28 -4.70 6.72
CA VAL A 66 0.07 -6.10 7.13
C VAL A 66 -0.81 -6.79 6.08
N TRP A 67 -0.39 -7.97 5.64
CA TRP A 67 -1.16 -8.89 4.79
C TRP A 67 -1.19 -10.29 5.42
N PRO A 68 -2.18 -11.14 5.10
CA PRO A 68 -2.44 -12.37 5.85
C PRO A 68 -1.48 -13.53 5.55
N ASN A 69 -0.49 -13.34 4.65
CA ASN A 69 0.49 -14.34 4.26
C ASN A 69 -0.13 -15.73 3.96
N THR A 70 -1.14 -15.74 3.10
CA THR A 70 -1.99 -16.91 2.81
C THR A 70 -2.11 -17.13 1.31
N THR A 71 -2.47 -18.34 0.90
CA THR A 71 -2.90 -18.65 -0.48
C THR A 71 -4.42 -18.65 -0.64
N SER A 72 -5.20 -18.50 0.43
CA SER A 72 -6.68 -18.49 0.39
C SER A 72 -7.20 -17.07 0.22
N VAL A 73 -8.05 -16.90 -0.79
CA VAL A 73 -8.76 -15.64 -1.06
C VAL A 73 -9.73 -15.32 0.07
N GLU A 74 -10.38 -16.32 0.64
CA GLU A 74 -11.35 -16.18 1.73
C GLU A 74 -10.68 -15.64 2.99
N ILE A 75 -9.56 -16.24 3.41
CA ILE A 75 -8.77 -15.74 4.55
C ILE A 75 -8.29 -14.31 4.31
N MET A 76 -7.91 -13.99 3.06
CA MET A 76 -7.53 -12.64 2.69
C MET A 76 -8.70 -11.66 2.83
N GLN A 77 -9.88 -12.00 2.34
CA GLN A 77 -11.08 -11.17 2.45
C GLN A 77 -11.53 -11.00 3.91
N GLU A 78 -11.50 -12.06 4.72
CA GLU A 78 -11.80 -12.00 6.15
C GLU A 78 -10.85 -11.04 6.88
N HIS A 79 -9.56 -11.11 6.58
CA HIS A 79 -8.56 -10.19 7.14
C HIS A 79 -8.84 -8.73 6.74
N LEU A 80 -9.17 -8.48 5.48
CA LEU A 80 -9.50 -7.13 4.99
C LEU A 80 -10.79 -6.60 5.62
N GLU A 81 -11.81 -7.43 5.78
CA GLU A 81 -13.08 -7.08 6.40
C GLU A 81 -12.90 -6.73 7.88
N ASP A 82 -12.17 -7.56 8.62
CA ASP A 82 -11.86 -7.28 10.02
C ASP A 82 -11.04 -5.99 10.18
N LYS A 83 -10.05 -5.77 9.31
CA LYS A 83 -9.26 -4.52 9.30
C LYS A 83 -10.12 -3.30 8.97
N TYR A 84 -11.07 -3.43 8.05
CA TYR A 84 -11.99 -2.35 7.68
C TYR A 84 -12.96 -2.03 8.84
N LYS A 85 -13.55 -3.05 9.47
CA LYS A 85 -14.45 -2.91 10.62
C LYS A 85 -13.78 -2.26 11.83
N ARG A 86 -12.50 -2.58 12.08
CA ARG A 86 -11.70 -1.94 13.15
C ARG A 86 -11.44 -0.45 12.89
N GLY A 87 -11.64 0.02 11.67
CA GLY A 87 -11.49 1.41 11.28
C GLY A 87 -10.03 1.83 11.09
N ARG A 88 -9.88 2.96 10.38
CA ARG A 88 -8.57 3.55 10.10
C ARG A 88 -8.12 4.48 11.23
N PRO A 89 -6.88 4.32 11.77
CA PRO A 89 -6.29 5.34 12.62
C PRO A 89 -6.11 6.66 11.85
N THR A 90 -6.58 7.77 12.42
CA THR A 90 -6.50 9.11 11.79
C THR A 90 -5.06 9.59 11.57
N GLU A 91 -4.13 9.11 12.40
CA GLU A 91 -2.73 9.51 12.42
C GLU A 91 -1.82 8.70 11.45
N ARG A 92 -2.37 7.75 10.70
CA ARG A 92 -1.58 6.85 9.83
C ARG A 92 -2.24 6.58 8.48
N PHE A 93 -1.41 6.23 7.50
CA PHE A 93 -1.88 5.68 6.24
C PHE A 93 -2.41 4.27 6.47
N TRP A 94 -3.32 3.81 5.61
CA TRP A 94 -4.00 2.53 5.80
C TRP A 94 -4.02 1.76 4.51
N ILE A 95 -3.25 0.69 4.47
CA ILE A 95 -3.12 -0.10 3.26
C ILE A 95 -4.17 -1.21 3.26
N CYS A 96 -4.97 -1.28 2.21
CA CYS A 96 -5.69 -2.48 1.80
C CYS A 96 -4.78 -3.29 0.86
N GLN A 97 -4.28 -4.44 1.31
CA GLN A 97 -3.34 -5.24 0.53
C GLN A 97 -4.00 -6.56 0.12
N GLY A 98 -4.36 -6.69 -1.16
CA GLY A 98 -4.91 -7.91 -1.73
C GLY A 98 -3.83 -8.73 -2.43
N ILE A 99 -2.92 -9.30 -1.65
CA ILE A 99 -1.81 -10.13 -2.14
C ILE A 99 -1.91 -11.49 -1.47
N LEU A 100 -1.79 -12.55 -2.29
CA LEU A 100 -1.65 -13.93 -1.82
C LEU A 100 -0.18 -14.33 -1.86
N THR A 101 0.32 -14.93 -0.77
CA THR A 101 1.70 -15.42 -0.72
C THR A 101 1.73 -16.91 -1.09
N PRO A 102 2.47 -17.33 -2.12
CA PRO A 102 2.68 -18.75 -2.39
C PRO A 102 3.46 -19.44 -1.26
N THR A 103 3.02 -20.62 -0.86
CA THR A 103 3.80 -21.50 0.02
C THR A 103 4.78 -22.36 -0.81
N PRO A 104 5.88 -22.89 -0.21
CA PRO A 104 6.81 -23.78 -0.91
C PRO A 104 6.13 -25.00 -1.56
N THR A 105 5.06 -25.51 -0.95
CA THR A 105 4.26 -26.62 -1.49
C THR A 105 3.42 -26.20 -2.69
N THR A 106 2.90 -24.97 -2.72
CA THR A 106 2.22 -24.39 -3.90
C THR A 106 3.18 -24.16 -5.07
N ILE A 107 4.41 -23.75 -4.78
CA ILE A 107 5.48 -23.60 -5.79
C ILE A 107 5.85 -24.97 -6.38
N ALA A 108 6.05 -25.98 -5.52
CA ALA A 108 6.43 -27.34 -5.95
C ALA A 108 5.35 -28.06 -6.77
N LYS A 109 4.06 -27.79 -6.50
CA LYS A 109 2.93 -28.41 -7.22
C LYS A 109 2.59 -27.76 -8.56
N ASN A 110 3.12 -26.56 -8.86
CA ASN A 110 2.83 -25.83 -10.09
C ASN A 110 4.12 -25.42 -10.83
N PRO A 111 4.97 -26.38 -11.29
CA PRO A 111 6.21 -26.06 -11.98
C PRO A 111 6.00 -25.46 -13.40
N LEU A 112 4.80 -25.61 -13.98
CA LEU A 112 4.47 -25.21 -15.36
C LEU A 112 3.46 -24.05 -15.46
N HIS A 113 2.92 -23.57 -14.34
CA HIS A 113 2.06 -22.39 -14.30
C HIS A 113 2.81 -21.25 -13.64
N SER A 114 2.82 -20.06 -14.27
CA SER A 114 3.34 -18.87 -13.59
C SER A 114 2.53 -18.61 -12.33
N LEU A 115 3.21 -18.44 -11.20
CA LEU A 115 2.64 -18.02 -9.90
C LEU A 115 1.66 -16.84 -10.05
N GLU A 116 1.93 -15.98 -11.03
CA GLU A 116 1.06 -14.92 -11.55
C GLU A 116 -0.38 -15.37 -11.83
N THR A 117 -0.61 -16.42 -12.60
CA THR A 117 -1.97 -16.81 -13.04
C THR A 117 -2.73 -17.54 -11.94
N ALA A 118 -2.00 -18.31 -11.12
CA ALA A 118 -2.61 -19.15 -10.09
C ALA A 118 -3.08 -18.34 -8.86
N LEU A 119 -2.41 -17.23 -8.54
CA LEU A 119 -2.68 -16.49 -7.30
C LEU A 119 -3.16 -15.06 -7.55
N ALA A 120 -2.62 -14.34 -8.54
CA ALA A 120 -2.92 -12.92 -8.65
C ALA A 120 -4.31 -12.62 -9.24
N GLY A 121 -4.80 -13.45 -10.17
CA GLY A 121 -6.17 -13.35 -10.66
C GLY A 121 -7.19 -13.49 -9.53
N PRO A 122 -7.19 -14.62 -8.80
CA PRO A 122 -8.07 -14.83 -7.65
C PRO A 122 -7.90 -13.77 -6.55
N ALA A 123 -6.67 -13.33 -6.27
CA ALA A 123 -6.41 -12.26 -5.29
C ALA A 123 -7.09 -10.94 -5.72
N THR A 124 -6.93 -10.56 -6.98
CA THR A 124 -7.50 -9.33 -7.53
C THR A 124 -9.02 -9.39 -7.54
N GLU A 125 -9.61 -10.51 -7.97
CA GLU A 125 -11.07 -10.71 -7.94
C GLU A 125 -11.63 -10.65 -6.51
N GLY A 126 -10.98 -11.35 -5.57
CA GLY A 126 -11.36 -11.32 -4.16
C GLY A 126 -11.25 -9.92 -3.54
N LEU A 127 -10.18 -9.19 -3.88
CA LEU A 127 -9.99 -7.81 -3.44
C LEU A 127 -11.09 -6.90 -4.00
N LEU A 128 -11.40 -6.97 -5.31
CA LEU A 128 -12.46 -6.19 -5.92
C LEU A 128 -13.84 -6.51 -5.33
N SER A 129 -14.10 -7.78 -5.05
CA SER A 129 -15.31 -8.22 -4.35
C SER A 129 -15.40 -7.62 -2.94
N PHE A 130 -14.29 -7.59 -2.19
CA PHE A 130 -14.23 -6.93 -0.88
C PHE A 130 -14.48 -5.42 -0.97
N LEU A 131 -13.93 -4.74 -1.98
CA LEU A 131 -14.04 -3.29 -2.16
C LEU A 131 -15.46 -2.85 -2.53
N LYS A 132 -16.28 -3.74 -3.07
CA LYS A 132 -17.65 -3.44 -3.47
C LYS A 132 -18.48 -2.96 -2.28
N GLY A 133 -19.02 -1.74 -2.38
CA GLY A 133 -19.83 -1.12 -1.31
C GLY A 133 -19.01 -0.55 -0.14
N LYS A 134 -17.68 -0.50 -0.24
CA LYS A 134 -16.83 0.23 0.71
C LYS A 134 -16.69 1.69 0.29
N SER A 135 -16.50 2.59 1.25
CA SER A 135 -16.25 4.00 1.00
C SER A 135 -14.76 4.31 1.03
N ALA A 136 -14.29 5.15 0.11
CA ALA A 136 -12.97 5.78 0.23
C ALA A 136 -13.02 6.95 1.25
N GLY A 137 -11.87 7.56 1.53
CA GLY A 137 -11.78 8.86 2.22
C GLY A 137 -11.30 8.78 3.66
N ALA A 138 -11.61 9.82 4.45
CA ALA A 138 -10.98 10.05 5.76
C ALA A 138 -11.18 8.89 6.75
N THR A 139 -12.36 8.27 6.74
CA THR A 139 -12.72 7.13 7.60
C THR A 139 -12.76 5.79 6.84
N GLY A 140 -12.43 5.81 5.55
CA GLY A 140 -12.53 4.68 4.65
C GLY A 140 -11.17 4.23 4.09
N ILE A 141 -11.21 3.67 2.88
CA ILE A 141 -10.04 3.17 2.16
C ILE A 141 -9.23 4.35 1.60
N ASN A 142 -7.88 4.28 1.69
CA ASN A 142 -7.01 5.32 1.12
C ASN A 142 -5.92 4.78 0.18
N ILE A 143 -5.32 3.63 0.47
CA ILE A 143 -4.29 3.01 -0.37
C ILE A 143 -4.67 1.55 -0.60
N VAL A 144 -4.67 1.13 -1.86
CA VAL A 144 -4.89 -0.27 -2.25
C VAL A 144 -3.65 -0.77 -2.97
N ILE A 145 -3.12 -1.91 -2.52
CA ILE A 145 -1.98 -2.61 -3.13
C ILE A 145 -2.47 -3.97 -3.62
N ALA A 146 -2.15 -4.28 -4.88
CA ALA A 146 -2.46 -5.54 -5.53
C ALA A 146 -1.38 -5.85 -6.57
N ASP A 147 -1.25 -7.12 -6.94
CA ASP A 147 -0.40 -7.55 -8.06
C ASP A 147 -1.19 -7.50 -9.37
N PHE A 148 -0.54 -7.15 -10.50
CA PHE A 148 -1.13 -7.14 -11.86
C PHE A 148 -2.39 -6.25 -12.01
N VAL A 149 -2.28 -5.01 -11.54
CA VAL A 149 -3.35 -3.98 -11.53
C VAL A 149 -3.92 -3.64 -12.91
N GLU A 150 -3.24 -4.02 -13.98
CA GLU A 150 -3.70 -3.85 -15.36
C GLU A 150 -4.84 -4.81 -15.77
N LYS A 151 -5.12 -5.84 -14.96
CA LYS A 151 -6.14 -6.86 -15.25
C LYS A 151 -7.47 -6.59 -14.52
N GLY A 152 -8.53 -7.22 -15.02
CA GLY A 152 -9.82 -7.29 -14.31
C GLY A 152 -10.54 -5.95 -14.08
N GLY A 153 -10.17 -4.89 -14.81
CA GLY A 153 -10.73 -3.56 -14.60
C GLY A 153 -10.38 -2.97 -13.23
N PHE A 154 -9.29 -3.42 -12.60
CA PHE A 154 -8.92 -3.04 -11.25
C PHE A 154 -8.82 -1.52 -11.09
N VAL A 155 -8.02 -0.86 -11.93
CA VAL A 155 -7.83 0.60 -11.87
C VAL A 155 -9.17 1.35 -11.93
N SER A 156 -10.07 0.98 -12.85
CA SER A 156 -11.38 1.63 -12.99
C SER A 156 -12.24 1.48 -11.74
N ASN A 157 -12.24 0.29 -11.12
CA ASN A 157 -12.98 0.07 -9.87
C ASN A 157 -12.39 0.87 -8.69
N ILE A 158 -11.05 0.96 -8.60
CA ILE A 158 -10.40 1.79 -7.58
C ILE A 158 -10.74 3.28 -7.76
N LEU A 159 -10.73 3.78 -8.99
CA LEU A 159 -11.10 5.16 -9.28
C LEU A 159 -12.56 5.43 -8.91
N ALA A 160 -13.48 4.51 -9.23
CA ALA A 160 -14.90 4.64 -8.91
C ALA A 160 -15.19 4.78 -7.41
N LEU A 161 -14.33 4.25 -6.52
CA LEU A 161 -14.48 4.47 -5.07
C LEU A 161 -14.41 5.95 -4.66
N ASN A 162 -13.74 6.78 -5.46
CA ASN A 162 -13.59 8.21 -5.21
C ASN A 162 -14.75 9.05 -5.75
N GLU A 163 -15.68 8.49 -6.54
CA GLU A 163 -16.83 9.23 -7.06
C GLU A 163 -17.79 9.70 -5.94
N SER A 164 -17.66 9.12 -4.75
CA SER A 164 -18.44 9.46 -3.56
C SER A 164 -17.79 10.51 -2.64
N LEU A 165 -16.61 11.03 -2.99
CA LEU A 165 -15.80 11.95 -2.18
C LEU A 165 -16.01 13.43 -2.49
#